data_AF-A0A1E5HFE8-F1
#
_entry.id   AF-A0A1E5HFE8-F1
#
_cell.length_a   1.000
_cell.length_b   1.000
_cell.length_c   1.000
_cell.angle_alpha   90.00
_cell.angle_beta   90.00
_cell.angle_gamma   90.00
#
_symmetry.space_group_name_H-M   'P 1'
#
loop_
_entity.id
_entity.type
_entity.pdbx_description
1 polymer ?
#
loop_
_entity_poly.entity_id
_entity_poly.type
_entity_poly.pdbx_seq_one_letter_code
_entity_poly.pdbx_strand_id
1 'polypeptide(L)'
;MNKEHFLIELKIYLKPLTNQQQVFILNKYETIFEERLADGQTEEEIAKSLGKPRGIAEEILQEFDITVPEKRLERDGWQEIQPIVNDKYYYEDIPEHPYDDTYHSYERPHRSGFMRFCQVAGVLAFNFMFMFWMIFAIVMVFFACWLVAVVFLFSPILGGISLVAGFNDGTMFQLFLSLFLSGAGIIGLVILAPLTKFFGKCLKRYLQWNIRVLRGEI
;
A
#
# COMPACT_ATOMS: atom_id res chain seq x y z
N MET A 1 1.69 -4.49 -46.39
CA MET A 1 2.50 -3.37 -45.85
C MET A 1 3.14 -2.69 -47.05
N ASN A 2 3.04 -1.37 -47.13
CA ASN A 2 3.67 -0.58 -48.19
C ASN A 2 5.19 -0.40 -47.91
N LYS A 3 6.00 -0.16 -48.95
CA LYS A 3 7.44 0.17 -48.85
C LYS A 3 7.72 1.21 -47.77
N GLU A 4 6.98 2.32 -47.76
CA GLU A 4 7.21 3.42 -46.81
C GLU A 4 7.00 2.98 -45.36
N HIS A 5 5.93 2.22 -45.11
CA HIS A 5 5.62 1.71 -43.79
C HIS A 5 6.70 0.73 -43.30
N PHE A 6 7.24 -0.09 -44.19
CA PHE A 6 8.34 -1.02 -43.87
C PHE A 6 9.61 -0.25 -43.47
N LEU A 7 10.01 0.75 -44.26
CA LEU A 7 11.22 1.53 -44.00
C LEU A 7 11.12 2.39 -42.74
N ILE A 8 9.94 2.96 -42.45
CA ILE A 8 9.70 3.72 -41.22
C ILE A 8 9.83 2.82 -39.99
N GLU A 9 9.24 1.62 -40.02
CA GLU A 9 9.30 0.70 -38.90
C GLU A 9 10.74 0.19 -38.68
N LEU A 10 11.45 -0.14 -39.76
CA LEU A 10 12.86 -0.52 -39.71
C LEU A 10 13.72 0.61 -39.12
N LYS A 11 13.49 1.86 -39.54
CA LYS A 11 14.17 3.04 -38.99
C LYS A 11 13.96 3.21 -37.49
N ILE A 12 12.75 2.96 -36.99
CA ILE A 12 12.41 3.06 -35.56
C ILE A 12 13.23 2.04 -34.75
N TYR A 13 13.29 0.78 -35.20
CA TYR A 13 14.02 -0.26 -34.49
C TYR A 13 15.54 -0.09 -34.58
N LEU A 14 16.07 0.52 -35.64
CA LEU A 14 17.50 0.79 -35.83
C LEU A 14 18.00 2.08 -35.13
N LYS A 15 17.18 2.75 -34.32
CA LYS A 15 17.57 3.95 -33.53
C LYS A 15 18.85 3.78 -32.68
N PRO A 16 19.20 2.58 -32.16
CA PRO A 16 20.45 2.39 -31.42
C PRO A 16 21.73 2.51 -32.28
N LEU A 17 21.63 2.43 -33.61
CA LEU A 17 22.78 2.53 -34.52
C LEU A 17 23.22 3.98 -34.74
N THR A 18 24.47 4.15 -35.18
CA THR A 18 24.92 5.46 -35.64
C THR A 18 24.15 5.91 -36.89
N ASN A 19 23.99 7.24 -37.07
CA ASN A 19 23.28 7.79 -38.23
C ASN A 19 23.82 7.27 -39.57
N GLN A 20 25.14 7.05 -39.67
CA GLN A 20 25.78 6.53 -40.89
C GLN A 20 25.36 5.08 -41.18
N GLN A 21 25.36 4.21 -40.16
CA GLN A 21 24.93 2.82 -40.30
C GLN A 21 23.44 2.71 -40.62
N GLN A 22 22.61 3.52 -39.95
CA GLN A 22 21.17 3.54 -40.18
C GLN A 22 20.84 3.91 -41.63
N VAL A 23 21.47 4.96 -42.18
CA VAL A 23 21.28 5.37 -43.59
C VAL A 23 21.77 4.29 -44.55
N PHE A 24 22.91 3.66 -44.26
CA PHE A 24 23.44 2.57 -45.09
C PHE A 24 22.47 1.39 -45.19
N ILE A 25 21.91 0.97 -44.05
CA ILE A 25 20.95 -0.15 -44.01
C ILE A 25 19.65 0.23 -44.72
N LEU A 26 19.12 1.43 -44.48
CA LEU A 26 17.89 1.88 -45.15
C LEU A 26 18.05 1.92 -46.67
N ASN A 27 19.17 2.44 -47.16
CA ASN A 27 19.47 2.46 -48.59
C ASN A 27 19.56 1.04 -49.18
N LYS A 28 20.19 0.09 -48.46
CA LYS A 28 20.27 -1.31 -48.91
C LYS A 28 18.89 -1.92 -49.13
N TYR A 29 17.96 -1.72 -48.17
CA TYR A 29 16.60 -2.24 -48.32
C TYR A 29 15.80 -1.48 -49.37
N GLU A 30 16.00 -0.18 -49.49
CA GLU A 30 15.40 0.63 -50.56
C GLU A 30 15.77 0.10 -51.95
N THR A 31 17.05 -0.21 -52.19
CA THR A 31 17.50 -0.80 -53.46
C THR A 31 16.84 -2.16 -53.73
N ILE A 32 16.66 -3.01 -52.71
CA ILE A 32 15.98 -4.31 -52.86
C ILE A 32 14.50 -4.13 -53.25
N PHE A 33 13.82 -3.13 -52.67
CA PHE A 33 12.45 -2.82 -53.05
C PHE A 33 12.37 -2.32 -54.49
N GLU A 34 13.31 -1.49 -54.94
CA GLU A 34 13.34 -0.99 -56.31
C GLU A 34 13.61 -2.09 -57.33
N GLU A 35 14.56 -2.99 -57.05
CA GLU A 35 14.91 -4.11 -57.92
C GLU A 35 13.73 -5.07 -58.10
N ARG A 36 13.07 -5.45 -57.00
CA ARG A 36 11.93 -6.39 -57.07
C ARG A 36 10.66 -5.76 -57.63
N LEU A 37 10.50 -4.44 -57.49
CA LEU A 37 9.41 -3.70 -58.12
C LEU A 37 9.64 -3.63 -59.65
N ALA A 38 10.89 -3.50 -60.09
CA ALA A 38 11.26 -3.58 -61.51
C ALA A 38 10.99 -4.99 -62.11
N ASP A 39 11.12 -6.04 -61.31
CA ASP A 39 10.74 -7.42 -61.67
C ASP A 39 9.21 -7.66 -61.69
N GLY A 40 8.40 -6.64 -61.42
CA GLY A 40 6.95 -6.69 -61.49
C GLY A 40 6.26 -7.22 -60.24
N GLN A 41 6.97 -7.34 -59.11
CA GLN A 41 6.36 -7.70 -57.82
C GLN A 41 5.66 -6.50 -57.19
N THR A 42 4.57 -6.76 -56.47
CA THR A 42 3.90 -5.70 -55.70
C THR A 42 4.66 -5.39 -54.40
N GLU A 43 4.61 -4.14 -53.93
CA GLU A 43 5.28 -3.73 -52.68
C GLU A 43 4.89 -4.60 -51.48
N GLU A 44 3.65 -5.08 -51.45
CA GLU A 44 3.13 -5.94 -50.38
C GLU A 44 3.75 -7.34 -50.39
N GLU A 45 3.96 -7.91 -51.57
CA GLU A 45 4.63 -9.20 -51.76
C GLU A 45 6.11 -9.11 -51.39
N ILE A 46 6.75 -7.99 -51.75
CA ILE A 46 8.13 -7.70 -51.37
C ILE A 46 8.25 -7.63 -49.85
N ALA A 47 7.41 -6.85 -49.17
CA ALA A 47 7.42 -6.76 -47.71
C ALA A 47 7.14 -8.12 -47.04
N LYS A 48 6.23 -8.92 -47.60
CA LYS A 48 5.90 -10.26 -47.08
C LYS A 48 7.06 -11.26 -47.25
N SER A 49 7.80 -11.18 -48.35
CA SER A 49 8.94 -12.04 -48.63
C SER A 49 10.19 -11.68 -47.82
N LEU A 50 10.38 -10.39 -47.50
CA LEU A 50 11.47 -9.92 -46.63
C LEU A 50 11.24 -10.26 -45.16
N GLY A 51 9.98 -10.36 -44.72
CA GLY A 51 9.62 -10.71 -43.35
C GLY A 51 9.30 -9.50 -42.48
N LYS A 52 9.32 -9.69 -41.15
CA LYS A 52 8.94 -8.62 -40.20
C LYS A 52 10.09 -7.63 -40.00
N PRO A 53 9.89 -6.31 -40.17
CA PRO A 53 10.93 -5.29 -39.98
C PRO A 53 11.66 -5.40 -38.63
N ARG A 54 10.92 -5.75 -37.57
CA ARG A 54 11.47 -5.96 -36.23
C ARG A 54 12.49 -7.09 -36.17
N GLY A 55 12.21 -8.23 -36.80
CA GLY A 55 13.13 -9.38 -36.78
C GLY A 55 14.42 -9.09 -37.54
N ILE A 56 14.30 -8.37 -38.66
CA ILE A 56 15.46 -7.87 -39.43
C ILE A 56 16.28 -6.90 -38.58
N ALA A 57 15.63 -5.98 -37.87
CA ALA A 57 16.32 -5.04 -37.01
C ALA A 57 17.05 -5.75 -35.84
N GLU A 58 16.44 -6.76 -35.23
CA GLU A 58 17.07 -7.56 -34.17
C GLU A 58 18.31 -8.31 -34.69
N GLU A 59 18.23 -8.92 -35.88
CA GLU A 59 19.35 -9.61 -36.53
C GLU A 59 20.51 -8.65 -36.86
N ILE A 60 20.19 -7.48 -37.42
CA ILE A 60 21.18 -6.45 -37.74
C ILE A 60 21.84 -5.92 -36.45
N LEU A 61 21.06 -5.65 -35.40
CA LEU A 61 21.61 -5.17 -34.12
C LEU A 61 22.53 -6.22 -33.47
N GLN A 62 22.21 -7.50 -33.65
CA GLN A 62 23.07 -8.62 -33.22
C GLN A 62 24.37 -8.71 -34.03
N GLU A 63 24.34 -8.44 -35.34
CA GLU A 63 25.52 -8.40 -36.21
C GLU A 63 26.50 -7.27 -35.81
N PHE A 64 25.99 -6.14 -35.30
CA PHE A 64 26.80 -5.02 -34.84
C PHE A 64 27.29 -5.14 -33.38
N ASP A 65 27.16 -6.31 -32.73
CA ASP A 65 27.50 -6.56 -31.30
C ASP A 65 26.78 -5.61 -30.31
N ILE A 66 25.65 -5.01 -30.72
CA ILE A 66 24.87 -4.12 -29.87
C ILE A 66 23.84 -4.95 -29.13
N THR A 67 24.14 -5.29 -27.89
CA THR A 67 23.17 -5.89 -26.97
C THR A 67 22.09 -4.86 -26.64
N VAL A 68 20.94 -4.96 -27.31
CA VAL A 68 19.75 -4.19 -26.94
C VAL A 68 19.33 -4.69 -25.56
N PRO A 69 19.40 -3.88 -24.50
CA PRO A 69 18.88 -4.31 -23.22
C PRO A 69 17.39 -4.57 -23.41
N GLU A 70 16.99 -5.84 -23.25
CA GLU A 70 15.59 -6.23 -23.31
C GLU A 70 14.83 -5.33 -22.33
N LYS A 71 13.92 -4.50 -22.87
CA LYS A 71 13.11 -3.61 -22.06
C LYS A 71 12.15 -4.50 -21.28
N ARG A 72 12.58 -4.96 -20.10
CA ARG A 72 11.72 -5.65 -19.14
C ARG A 72 10.59 -4.68 -18.79
N LEU A 73 9.43 -4.90 -19.41
CA LEU A 73 8.19 -4.32 -18.99
C LEU A 73 7.84 -5.03 -17.69
N GLU A 74 8.06 -4.37 -16.56
CA GLU A 74 7.57 -4.88 -15.29
C GLU A 74 6.03 -4.95 -15.36
N ARG A 75 5.46 -5.94 -14.66
CA ARG A 75 4.02 -6.28 -14.72
C ARG A 75 3.11 -5.11 -14.33
N ASP A 76 3.64 -4.15 -13.59
CA ASP A 76 3.00 -2.89 -13.28
C ASP A 76 3.54 -1.85 -14.26
N GLY A 77 2.74 -1.45 -15.25
CA GLY A 77 3.13 -0.60 -16.38
C GLY A 77 3.61 0.82 -16.06
N TRP A 78 3.99 1.09 -14.81
CA TRP A 78 4.64 2.31 -14.37
C TRP A 78 6.15 2.12 -14.40
N GLN A 79 6.80 2.74 -15.38
CA GLN A 79 8.26 2.95 -15.38
C GLN A 79 8.50 4.44 -15.16
N GLU A 80 9.05 4.81 -14.02
CA GLU A 80 9.53 6.18 -13.79
C GLU A 80 10.66 6.47 -14.80
N ILE A 81 10.40 7.40 -15.72
CA ILE A 81 11.41 7.88 -16.66
C ILE A 81 12.34 8.78 -15.85
N GLN A 82 13.46 8.23 -15.39
CA GLN A 82 14.54 9.02 -14.82
C GLN A 82 15.08 9.95 -15.93
N PRO A 83 15.23 11.27 -15.67
CA PRO A 83 15.88 12.15 -16.63
C PRO A 83 17.30 11.64 -16.88
N ILE A 84 17.64 11.43 -18.15
CA ILE A 84 19.00 11.08 -18.54
C ILE A 84 19.86 12.31 -18.24
N VAL A 85 20.59 12.29 -17.13
CA VAL A 85 21.58 13.32 -16.80
C VAL A 85 22.75 13.14 -17.77
N ASN A 86 22.65 13.74 -18.94
CA ASN A 86 23.73 13.77 -19.91
C ASN A 86 24.53 15.05 -19.66
N ASP A 87 25.59 14.95 -18.86
CA ASP A 87 26.47 16.05 -18.40
C ASP A 87 27.21 16.81 -19.52
N LYS A 88 26.92 16.54 -20.79
CA LYS A 88 27.69 17.01 -21.96
C LYS A 88 27.01 18.05 -22.84
N TYR A 89 25.82 18.51 -22.48
CA TYR A 89 25.19 19.65 -23.16
C TYR A 89 25.15 20.83 -22.21
N TYR A 90 26.04 21.81 -22.46
CA TYR A 90 25.87 23.16 -21.95
C TYR A 90 24.49 23.65 -22.42
N TYR A 91 23.55 23.77 -21.49
CA TYR A 91 22.32 24.51 -21.76
C TYR A 91 22.73 25.98 -21.93
N GLU A 92 22.60 26.47 -23.15
CA GLU A 92 22.57 27.90 -23.41
C GLU A 92 21.21 28.39 -22.91
N ASP A 93 21.21 29.30 -21.93
CA ASP A 93 20.01 29.83 -21.27
C ASP A 93 19.00 30.32 -22.33
N ILE A 94 17.94 29.54 -22.55
CA ILE A 94 16.81 29.91 -23.38
C ILE A 94 16.02 30.97 -22.61
N PRO A 95 15.61 32.11 -23.22
CA PRO A 95 14.79 33.10 -22.53
C PRO A 95 13.51 32.44 -22.01
N GLU A 96 13.27 32.54 -20.70
CA GLU A 96 12.05 32.06 -20.05
C GLU A 96 10.81 32.49 -20.86
N HIS A 97 10.06 31.51 -21.36
CA HIS A 97 8.85 31.78 -22.12
C HIS A 97 7.81 32.43 -21.18
N PRO A 98 7.10 33.51 -21.57
CA PRO A 98 6.18 34.24 -20.68
C PRO A 98 4.95 33.46 -20.16
N TYR A 99 4.88 32.15 -20.41
CA TYR A 99 3.84 31.24 -19.92
C TYR A 99 4.40 30.08 -19.08
N ASP A 100 5.69 30.06 -18.74
CA ASP A 100 6.33 29.01 -17.92
C ASP A 100 6.03 29.12 -16.40
N ASP A 101 4.96 29.82 -16.02
CA ASP A 101 4.64 30.15 -14.63
C ASP A 101 3.88 29.05 -13.87
N THR A 102 3.89 27.79 -14.36
CA THR A 102 2.96 26.75 -13.85
C THR A 102 3.58 25.42 -13.45
N TYR A 103 4.90 25.28 -13.45
CA TYR A 103 5.58 24.15 -12.81
C TYR A 103 6.27 24.58 -11.52
N HIS A 104 5.48 25.10 -10.58
CA HIS A 104 5.88 25.04 -9.17
C HIS A 104 5.99 23.56 -8.79
N SER A 105 7.21 23.02 -8.93
CA SER A 105 7.63 21.83 -8.21
C SER A 105 7.26 22.07 -6.75
N TYR A 106 6.32 21.27 -6.23
CA TYR A 106 6.00 21.32 -4.80
C TYR A 106 7.26 20.92 -4.04
N GLU A 107 8.11 21.90 -3.70
CA GLU A 107 9.16 21.71 -2.73
C GLU A 107 8.47 21.30 -1.43
N ARG A 108 8.73 20.05 -1.02
CA ARG A 108 8.22 19.53 0.25
C ARG A 108 8.56 20.56 1.32
N PRO A 109 7.58 21.16 2.02
CA PRO A 109 7.88 22.18 3.01
C PRO A 109 8.86 21.58 4.01
N HIS A 110 9.99 22.25 4.19
CA HIS A 110 11.05 21.86 5.11
C HIS A 110 10.47 21.92 6.53
N ARG A 111 9.82 20.82 6.96
CA ARG A 111 9.12 20.77 8.25
C ARG A 111 10.14 20.96 9.35
N SER A 112 10.06 22.10 10.03
CA SER A 112 10.85 22.36 11.22
C SER A 112 10.66 21.24 12.25
N GLY A 113 11.71 20.90 12.99
CA GLY A 113 11.64 19.90 14.06
C GLY A 113 10.53 20.21 15.07
N PHE A 114 10.26 21.50 15.28
CA PHE A 114 9.16 21.99 16.12
C PHE A 114 7.78 21.64 15.57
N MET A 115 7.52 21.81 14.26
CA MET A 115 6.24 21.43 13.66
C MET A 115 6.01 19.91 13.72
N ARG A 116 7.07 19.11 13.56
CA ARG A 116 6.98 17.64 13.74
C ARG A 116 6.67 17.30 15.19
N PHE A 117 7.33 17.95 16.14
CA PHE A 117 7.04 17.79 17.57
C PHE A 117 5.59 18.14 17.91
N CYS A 118 5.09 19.30 17.47
CA CYS A 118 3.71 19.71 17.69
C CYS A 118 2.69 18.76 17.05
N GLN A 119 3.00 18.21 15.86
CA GLN A 119 2.12 17.22 15.24
C GLN A 119 2.06 15.93 16.04
N VAL A 120 3.22 15.40 16.48
CA VAL A 120 3.27 14.18 17.30
C VAL A 120 2.60 14.40 18.65
N ALA A 121 2.89 15.52 19.31
CA ALA A 121 2.27 15.91 20.57
C ALA A 121 0.75 16.09 20.42
N GLY A 122 0.28 16.68 19.32
CA GLY A 122 -1.14 16.84 19.01
C GLY A 122 -1.85 15.50 18.80
N VAL A 123 -1.26 14.57 18.04
CA VAL A 123 -1.83 13.23 17.83
C VAL A 123 -1.84 12.44 19.13
N LEU A 124 -0.77 12.51 19.93
CA LEU A 124 -0.69 11.87 21.25
C LEU A 124 -1.74 12.44 22.21
N ALA A 125 -1.86 13.77 22.30
CA ALA A 125 -2.80 14.44 23.18
C ALA A 125 -4.25 14.16 22.77
N PHE A 126 -4.57 14.16 21.48
CA PHE A 126 -5.90 13.79 20.98
C PHE A 126 -6.23 12.33 21.30
N ASN A 127 -5.28 11.42 21.10
CA ASN A 127 -5.44 10.01 21.43
C ASN A 127 -5.61 9.80 22.95
N PHE A 128 -4.86 10.52 23.77
CA PHE A 128 -5.03 10.52 25.22
C PHE A 128 -6.39 11.09 25.65
N MET A 129 -6.85 12.19 25.05
CA MET A 129 -8.12 12.81 25.41
C MET A 129 -9.33 11.95 25.04
N PHE A 130 -9.27 11.15 23.98
CA PHE A 130 -10.42 10.35 23.54
C PHE A 130 -10.27 8.86 23.90
N MET A 131 -9.17 8.23 23.48
CA MET A 131 -9.02 6.78 23.60
C MET A 131 -8.77 6.32 25.03
N PHE A 132 -8.02 7.08 25.82
CA PHE A 132 -7.75 6.73 27.22
C PHE A 132 -9.05 6.60 28.02
N TRP A 133 -9.96 7.57 27.88
CA TRP A 133 -11.24 7.57 28.59
C TRP A 133 -12.15 6.44 28.15
N MET A 134 -12.15 6.08 26.86
CA MET A 134 -12.91 4.93 26.38
C MET A 134 -12.36 3.61 26.95
N ILE A 135 -11.03 3.43 26.95
CA ILE A 135 -10.39 2.25 27.55
C ILE A 135 -10.68 2.20 29.05
N PHE A 136 -10.55 3.34 29.74
CA PHE A 136 -10.83 3.47 31.16
C PHE A 136 -12.28 3.10 31.48
N ALA A 137 -13.26 3.59 30.71
CA ALA A 137 -14.67 3.25 30.87
C ALA A 137 -14.90 1.74 30.74
N ILE A 138 -14.31 1.09 29.74
CA ILE A 138 -14.44 -0.36 29.56
C ILE A 138 -13.83 -1.11 30.76
N VAL A 139 -12.65 -0.70 31.24
CA VAL A 139 -12.02 -1.28 32.43
C VAL A 139 -12.90 -1.13 33.66
N MET A 140 -13.54 0.03 33.85
CA MET A 140 -14.47 0.26 34.97
C MET A 140 -15.72 -0.62 34.89
N VAL A 141 -16.24 -0.87 33.68
CA VAL A 141 -17.34 -1.83 33.49
C VAL A 141 -16.91 -3.24 33.90
N PHE A 142 -15.73 -3.69 33.47
CA PHE A 142 -15.20 -4.98 33.91
C PHE A 142 -15.02 -5.07 35.42
N PHE A 143 -14.48 -4.02 36.04
CA PHE A 143 -14.32 -3.95 37.49
C PHE A 143 -15.66 -4.05 38.21
N ALA A 144 -16.69 -3.34 37.73
CA ALA A 144 -18.04 -3.42 38.27
C ALA A 144 -18.64 -4.83 38.13
N CYS A 145 -18.48 -5.48 36.96
CA CYS A 145 -18.94 -6.85 36.77
C CYS A 145 -18.23 -7.84 37.70
N TRP A 146 -16.92 -7.65 37.94
CA TRP A 146 -16.15 -8.46 38.90
C TRP A 146 -16.68 -8.27 40.32
N LEU A 147 -16.92 -7.01 40.73
CA LEU A 147 -17.46 -6.69 42.04
C LEU A 147 -18.83 -7.34 42.24
N VAL A 148 -19.74 -7.20 41.27
CA VAL A 148 -21.08 -7.81 41.33
C VAL A 148 -20.99 -9.33 41.46
N ALA A 149 -20.14 -9.99 40.67
CA ALA A 149 -19.97 -11.44 40.73
C ALA A 149 -19.45 -11.91 42.10
N VAL A 150 -18.52 -11.16 42.70
CA VAL A 150 -17.99 -11.44 44.04
C VAL A 150 -19.06 -11.21 45.11
N VAL A 151 -19.81 -10.11 45.05
CA VAL A 151 -20.89 -9.83 46.01
C VAL A 151 -21.98 -10.91 45.95
N PHE A 152 -22.33 -11.37 44.75
CA PHE A 152 -23.31 -12.43 44.56
C PHE A 152 -22.86 -13.76 45.17
N LEU A 153 -21.55 -14.03 45.21
CA LEU A 153 -21.00 -15.22 45.85
C LEU A 153 -21.23 -15.23 47.38
N PHE A 154 -21.32 -14.06 48.00
CA PHE A 154 -21.63 -13.91 49.43
C PHE A 154 -23.14 -13.88 49.73
N SER A 155 -23.99 -13.84 48.70
CA SER A 155 -25.45 -13.77 48.83
C SER A 155 -26.05 -14.87 49.73
N PRO A 156 -25.63 -16.15 49.66
CA PRO A 156 -26.19 -17.23 50.50
C PRO A 156 -25.95 -17.01 52.00
N ILE A 157 -24.86 -16.35 52.37
CA ILE A 157 -24.52 -16.09 53.77
C ILE A 157 -25.55 -15.13 54.38
N LEU A 158 -25.92 -14.07 53.64
CA LEU A 158 -26.96 -13.14 54.07
C LEU A 158 -28.34 -13.82 54.16
N GLY A 159 -28.64 -14.71 53.21
CA GLY A 159 -29.85 -15.53 53.24
C GLY A 159 -29.93 -16.42 54.49
N GLY A 160 -28.81 -17.09 54.84
CA GLY A 160 -28.72 -17.94 56.03
C GLY A 160 -28.91 -17.18 57.34
N ILE A 161 -28.32 -15.99 57.47
CA ILE A 161 -28.51 -15.13 58.66
C ILE A 161 -29.98 -14.73 58.80
N SER A 162 -30.65 -14.43 57.69
CA SER A 162 -32.05 -14.03 57.69
C SER A 162 -32.99 -15.16 58.14
N LEU A 163 -32.65 -16.42 57.85
CA LEU A 163 -33.40 -17.58 58.35
C LEU A 163 -33.29 -17.73 59.87
N VAL A 164 -32.10 -17.55 60.44
CA VAL A 164 -31.88 -17.70 61.89
C VAL A 164 -32.55 -16.58 62.69
N ALA A 165 -32.52 -15.35 62.16
CA ALA A 165 -33.02 -14.19 62.89
C ALA A 165 -34.54 -13.95 62.75
N GLY A 166 -35.22 -14.69 61.86
CA GLY A 166 -36.68 -14.64 61.74
C GLY A 166 -37.25 -13.28 61.31
N PHE A 167 -36.45 -12.44 60.65
CA PHE A 167 -36.81 -11.04 60.35
C PHE A 167 -37.94 -10.85 59.31
N ASN A 168 -38.40 -11.90 58.62
CA ASN A 168 -39.26 -11.74 57.45
C ASN A 168 -40.21 -12.94 57.23
N ASP A 169 -41.48 -12.69 56.88
CA ASP A 169 -42.46 -13.76 56.60
C ASP A 169 -42.13 -14.56 55.32
N GLY A 170 -41.29 -13.99 54.44
CA GLY A 170 -40.85 -14.57 53.17
C GLY A 170 -39.47 -15.24 53.18
N THR A 171 -38.98 -15.73 54.32
CA THR A 171 -37.60 -16.27 54.47
C THR A 171 -37.23 -17.38 53.47
N MET A 172 -38.15 -18.29 53.15
CA MET A 172 -37.89 -19.38 52.20
C MET A 172 -37.62 -18.86 50.79
N PHE A 173 -38.41 -17.88 50.33
CA PHE A 173 -38.19 -17.24 49.02
C PHE A 173 -36.85 -16.51 48.97
N GLN A 174 -36.48 -15.80 50.06
CA GLN A 174 -35.20 -15.11 50.18
C GLN A 174 -34.01 -16.07 50.09
N LEU A 175 -34.12 -17.28 50.67
CA LEU A 175 -33.08 -18.31 50.53
C LEU A 175 -32.92 -18.81 49.09
N PHE A 176 -34.02 -19.14 48.41
CA PHE A 176 -33.98 -19.55 47.01
C PHE A 176 -33.34 -18.48 46.13
N LEU A 177 -33.72 -17.21 46.33
CA LEU A 177 -33.14 -16.10 45.58
C LEU A 177 -31.64 -15.94 45.86
N SER A 178 -31.20 -16.07 47.11
CA SER A 178 -29.79 -15.97 47.48
C SER A 178 -28.93 -17.09 46.87
N LEU A 179 -29.46 -18.31 46.82
CA LEU A 179 -28.81 -19.45 46.19
C LEU A 179 -28.73 -19.28 44.67
N PHE A 180 -29.81 -18.78 44.06
CA PHE A 180 -29.86 -18.46 42.63
C PHE A 180 -28.84 -17.37 42.26
N LEU A 181 -28.77 -16.27 43.01
CA LEU A 181 -27.78 -15.19 42.81
C LEU A 181 -26.35 -15.72 42.96
N SER A 182 -26.10 -16.59 43.94
CA SER A 182 -24.80 -17.24 44.10
C SER A 182 -24.42 -18.10 42.91
N GLY A 183 -25.36 -18.86 42.35
CA GLY A 183 -25.15 -19.62 41.13
C GLY A 183 -24.81 -18.71 39.95
N ALA A 184 -25.55 -17.60 39.79
CA ALA A 184 -25.27 -16.59 38.77
C ALA A 184 -23.90 -15.93 38.95
N GLY A 185 -23.46 -15.70 40.20
CA GLY A 185 -22.13 -15.20 40.53
C GLY A 185 -21.00 -16.14 40.09
N ILE A 186 -21.12 -17.44 40.37
CA ILE A 186 -20.13 -18.45 39.97
C ILE A 186 -20.01 -18.53 38.44
N ILE A 187 -21.15 -18.61 37.73
CA ILE A 187 -21.18 -18.60 36.26
C ILE A 187 -20.56 -17.29 35.74
N GLY A 188 -20.90 -16.17 36.38
CA GLY A 188 -20.33 -14.85 36.10
C GLY A 188 -18.80 -14.86 36.17
N LEU A 189 -18.20 -15.39 37.24
CA LEU A 189 -16.75 -15.48 37.40
C LEU A 189 -16.07 -16.34 36.33
N VAL A 190 -16.69 -17.48 35.97
CA VAL A 190 -16.17 -18.38 34.92
C VAL A 190 -16.16 -17.70 33.55
N ILE A 191 -17.16 -16.87 33.24
CA ILE A 191 -17.26 -16.13 31.98
C ILE A 191 -16.36 -14.87 31.99
N LEU A 192 -16.30 -14.16 33.12
CA LEU A 192 -15.50 -12.93 33.25
C LEU A 192 -14.00 -13.21 33.09
N ALA A 193 -13.48 -14.31 33.64
CA ALA A 193 -12.06 -14.64 33.59
C ALA A 193 -11.47 -14.72 32.16
N PRO A 194 -12.01 -15.50 31.21
CA PRO A 194 -11.53 -15.52 29.83
C PRO A 194 -11.81 -14.20 29.10
N LEU A 195 -12.92 -13.53 29.39
CA LEU A 195 -13.27 -12.25 28.78
C LEU A 195 -12.26 -11.15 29.15
N THR A 196 -11.85 -11.08 30.42
CA THR A 196 -10.84 -10.13 30.90
C THR A 196 -9.47 -10.43 30.27
N LYS A 197 -9.11 -11.70 30.10
CA LYS A 197 -7.87 -12.11 29.40
C LYS A 197 -7.89 -11.73 27.92
N PHE A 198 -9.03 -11.91 27.24
CA PHE A 198 -9.21 -11.51 25.86
C PHE A 198 -9.05 -9.99 25.70
N PHE A 199 -9.74 -9.22 26.55
CA PHE A 199 -9.63 -7.77 26.57
C PHE A 199 -8.19 -7.29 26.79
N GLY A 200 -7.46 -7.91 27.74
CA GLY A 200 -6.04 -7.62 27.96
C GLY A 200 -5.15 -7.87 26.73
N LYS A 201 -5.42 -8.93 25.96
CA LYS A 201 -4.71 -9.19 24.69
C LYS A 201 -5.01 -8.10 23.64
N CYS A 202 -6.28 -7.70 23.50
CA CYS A 202 -6.70 -6.63 22.61
C CYS A 202 -6.04 -5.30 22.99
N LEU A 203 -6.04 -4.95 24.28
CA LEU A 203 -5.43 -3.74 24.80
C LEU A 203 -3.91 -3.72 24.56
N LYS A 204 -3.22 -4.85 24.78
CA LYS A 204 -1.79 -4.97 24.48
C LYS A 204 -1.50 -4.75 22.99
N ARG A 205 -2.30 -5.36 22.10
CA ARG A 205 -2.15 -5.18 20.65
C ARG A 205 -2.41 -3.74 20.23
N TYR A 206 -3.39 -3.07 20.85
CA TYR A 206 -3.68 -1.66 20.63
C TYR A 206 -2.50 -0.77 21.05
N LEU A 207 -1.96 -0.94 22.26
CA LEU A 207 -0.78 -0.21 22.75
C LEU A 207 0.44 -0.41 21.85
N GLN A 208 0.71 -1.66 21.45
CA GLN A 208 1.81 -1.96 20.54
C GLN A 208 1.63 -1.36 19.15
N TRP A 209 0.40 -1.25 18.66
CA TRP A 209 0.12 -0.56 17.41
C TRP A 209 0.32 0.94 17.56
N ASN A 210 -0.19 1.56 18.63
CA ASN A 210 -0.04 2.99 18.89
C ASN A 210 1.44 3.39 18.98
N ILE A 211 2.26 2.60 19.68
CA ILE A 211 3.72 2.82 19.77
C ILE A 211 4.39 2.70 18.41
N ARG A 212 4.02 1.72 17.58
CA ARG A 212 4.58 1.57 16.21
C ARG A 212 4.20 2.73 15.29
N VAL A 213 2.95 3.21 15.37
CA VAL A 213 2.49 4.40 14.64
C VAL A 213 3.31 5.63 15.05
N LEU A 214 3.51 5.84 16.35
CA LEU A 214 4.30 6.98 16.86
C LEU A 214 5.77 6.92 16.43
N ARG A 215 6.32 5.72 16.27
CA ARG A 215 7.71 5.51 15.82
C ARG A 215 7.89 5.65 14.31
N GLY A 216 6.79 5.71 13.54
CA GLY A 216 6.81 5.80 12.08
C GLY A 216 7.21 4.49 11.37
N GLU A 217 7.04 3.34 12.04
CA GLU A 217 7.38 2.01 11.48
C GLU A 217 6.22 1.39 10.66
N ILE A 218 5.31 2.22 10.14
CA ILE A 218 4.13 1.80 9.35
C ILE A 218 4.07 2.61 8.07
#